data_AF-A0A7K1LPJ7-F1
#
_entry.id   AF-A0A7K1LPJ7-F1
#
_cell.length_a   1.000
_cell.length_b   1.000
_cell.length_c   1.000
_cell.angle_alpha   90.00
_cell.angle_beta   90.00
_cell.angle_gamma   90.00
#
_symmetry.space_group_name_H-M   'P 1'
#
loop_
_entity.id
_entity.type
_entity.pdbx_description
1 polymer ?
#
loop_
_entity_poly.entity_id
_entity_poly.type
_entity_poly.pdbx_seq_one_letter_code
_entity_poly.pdbx_strand_id
1 'polypeptide(L)' 'MADIRIEKKKPIWPWIFLIVVLVVLVFLYFYGSTEANDDMEETEIEEITNLTPRSIYFEDEDASV' A
#
# COMPACT_ATOMS: atom_id res chain seq x y z
N MET A 1 -25.26 -47.27 -39.52
CA MET A 1 -24.48 -47.20 -38.28
C MET A 1 -23.27 -46.34 -38.61
N ALA A 2 -23.32 -45.05 -38.29
CA ALA A 2 -22.22 -44.14 -38.54
C ALA A 2 -21.63 -43.78 -37.19
N ASP A 3 -20.39 -44.22 -36.93
CA ASP A 3 -19.63 -43.80 -35.77
C ASP A 3 -19.40 -42.29 -35.87
N ILE A 4 -20.14 -41.53 -35.07
CA ILE A 4 -19.97 -40.08 -34.97
C ILE A 4 -18.66 -39.83 -34.22
N ARG A 5 -17.61 -39.48 -34.96
CA ARG A 5 -16.31 -39.12 -34.39
C ARG A 5 -16.47 -37.78 -33.68
N ILE A 6 -16.69 -37.81 -32.35
CA ILE A 6 -16.75 -36.60 -31.53
C ILE A 6 -15.31 -36.11 -31.30
N GLU A 7 -14.86 -35.22 -32.17
CA GLU A 7 -13.59 -34.53 -32.01
C GLU A 7 -13.75 -33.47 -30.91
N LYS A 8 -13.12 -33.72 -29.76
CA LYS A 8 -13.14 -32.75 -28.66
C LYS A 8 -12.31 -31.54 -29.07
N LYS A 9 -12.97 -30.38 -29.23
CA LYS A 9 -12.28 -29.10 -29.36
C LYS A 9 -11.33 -28.92 -28.18
N LYS A 10 -10.11 -28.46 -28.49
CA LYS A 10 -9.10 -28.11 -27.49
C LYS A 10 -9.73 -27.16 -26.46
N PRO A 11 -9.44 -27.32 -25.16
CA PRO A 11 -9.93 -26.38 -24.16
C PRO A 11 -9.23 -25.03 -24.39
N ILE A 12 -9.88 -24.14 -25.12
CA ILE A 12 -9.45 -22.74 -25.33
C ILE A 12 -9.72 -21.91 -24.06
N TRP A 13 -10.60 -22.41 -23.21
CA TRP A 13 -11.04 -21.79 -21.97
C TRP A 13 -9.91 -21.37 -21.00
N PRO A 14 -8.87 -22.18 -20.70
CA PRO A 14 -7.77 -21.76 -19.84
C PRO A 14 -6.92 -20.62 -20.43
N TRP A 15 -6.84 -20.50 -21.75
CA TRP A 15 -6.05 -19.45 -22.40
C TRP A 15 -6.67 -18.07 -22.25
N ILE A 16 -8.00 -18.00 -22.27
CA ILE A 16 -8.74 -16.74 -22.08
C ILE A 16 -8.50 -16.20 -20.67
N PHE A 17 -8.52 -17.07 -19.66
CA PHE A 17 -8.25 -16.68 -18.28
C PHE A 17 -6.82 -16.13 -18.11
N LEU A 18 -5.84 -16.78 -18.73
CA LEU A 18 -4.45 -16.33 -18.72
C LEU A 18 -4.32 -14.92 -19.29
N ILE A 19 -4.94 -14.66 -20.45
CA ILE A 19 -4.92 -13.34 -21.10
C ILE A 19 -5.57 -12.28 -20.20
N VAL A 20 -6.72 -12.59 -19.59
CA VAL A 20 -7.41 -11.64 -18.70
C VAL A 20 -6.54 -11.27 -17.51
N VAL A 21 -5.91 -12.26 -16.86
CA VAL A 21 -5.00 -12.00 -15.72
C VAL A 21 -3.85 -11.10 -16.15
N LEU A 22 -3.23 -11.36 -17.31
CA LEU A 22 -2.12 -10.57 -17.82
C LEU A 22 -2.53 -9.12 -18.13
N VAL A 23 -3.71 -8.93 -18.74
CA VAL A 23 -4.25 -7.60 -19.02
C VAL A 23 -4.51 -6.81 -17.74
N VAL A 24 -5.10 -7.44 -16.72
CA VAL A 24 -5.33 -6.80 -15.42
C VAL A 24 -4.02 -6.41 -14.75
N LEU A 25 -3.00 -7.26 -14.83
CA LEU A 25 -1.67 -6.99 -14.24
C LEU A 25 -0.99 -5.79 -14.92
N VAL A 26 -1.04 -5.73 -16.25
CA VAL A 26 -0.49 -4.59 -17.03
C VAL A 26 -1.28 -3.31 -16.77
N PHE A 27 -2.62 -3.41 -16.72
CA PHE A 27 -3.49 -2.28 -16.42
C PHE A 27 -3.22 -1.73 -15.02
N LEU A 28 -3.14 -2.61 -14.01
CA LEU A 28 -2.83 -2.22 -12.64
C LEU A 28 -1.42 -1.67 -12.50
N TYR A 29 -0.43 -2.20 -13.22
CA TYR A 29 0.94 -1.65 -13.21
C TYR A 29 0.98 -0.24 -13.83
N PHE A 30 0.32 -0.05 -14.98
CA PHE A 30 0.34 1.22 -15.70
C PHE A 30 -0.45 2.32 -14.97
N TYR A 31 -1.63 2.00 -14.43
CA TYR A 31 -2.48 2.97 -13.73
C TYR A 31 -2.18 3.05 -12.23
N GLY A 32 -1.78 1.95 -11.58
CA GLY A 32 -1.52 1.91 -10.14
C GLY A 32 -0.15 2.46 -9.73
N SER A 33 0.81 2.55 -10.65
CA SER A 33 2.11 3.20 -10.37
C SER A 33 2.05 4.73 -10.37
N THR A 34 0.91 5.34 -10.72
CA THR A 34 0.78 6.81 -10.80
C THR A 34 0.47 7.48 -9.47
N GLU A 35 0.24 6.72 -8.39
CA GLU A 35 -0.21 7.24 -7.09
C GLU A 35 0.66 6.75 -5.91
N ALA A 36 1.85 6.20 -6.19
CA ALA A 36 2.76 5.68 -5.16
C ALA A 36 4.16 6.31 -5.21
N ASN A 37 4.24 7.60 -5.55
CA ASN A 37 5.49 8.38 -5.43
C ASN A 37 5.37 9.60 -4.51
N ASP A 38 4.30 9.71 -3.72
CA ASP A 38 4.19 10.68 -2.63
C ASP A 38 4.02 9.88 -1.33
N ASP A 39 4.93 10.02 -0.38
CA ASP A 39 4.75 9.55 0.99
C ASP A 39 4.98 8.05 1.27
N MET A 40 6.13 7.52 0.83
CA MET A 40 6.90 6.68 1.79
C MET A 40 7.66 7.62 2.74
N GLU A 41 6.93 8.48 3.45
CA GLU A 41 7.46 9.06 4.67
C GLU A 41 7.54 7.90 5.66
N GLU A 42 8.77 7.44 5.85
CA GLU A 42 9.21 6.71 7.03
C GLU A 42 8.45 7.33 8.21
N THR A 43 7.44 6.63 8.73
CA THR A 43 6.74 7.05 9.92
C THR A 43 7.78 6.95 11.03
N GLU A 44 8.55 8.03 11.20
CA GLU A 44 9.32 8.30 12.39
C GLU A 44 8.30 8.33 13.52
N ILE A 45 8.20 7.20 14.20
CA ILE A 45 7.55 7.07 15.50
C ILE A 45 8.27 8.05 16.42
N GLU A 46 7.76 9.29 16.48
CA GLU A 46 8.19 10.28 17.45
C GLU A 46 7.96 9.69 18.84
N GLU A 47 9.04 9.20 19.44
CA GLU A 47 9.06 8.68 20.79
C GLU A 47 8.65 9.81 21.75
N ILE A 48 7.42 9.72 22.26
CA ILE A 48 6.86 10.65 23.25
C ILE A 48 7.51 10.36 24.62
N THR A 49 8.82 10.56 24.75
CA THR A 49 9.56 10.40 26.01
C THR A 49 10.18 11.72 26.52
N ASN A 50 9.74 12.86 26.00
CA ASN A 50 10.16 14.19 26.48
C ASN A 50 9.07 14.98 27.23
N LEU A 51 8.24 14.30 28.03
CA LEU A 51 7.62 14.95 29.19
C LEU A 51 8.50 14.70 30.42
N THR A 52 9.72 15.24 30.41
CA THR A 52 10.48 15.43 31.65
C THR A 52 9.80 16.60 32.38
N PRO A 53 9.23 16.44 33.59
CA PRO A 53 8.87 17.59 34.42
C PRO A 53 10.16 18.22 34.94
N ARG A 54 10.78 19.07 34.11
CA ARG A 54 11.99 19.81 34.46
C ARG A 54 11.58 21.19 34.97
N SER A 55 11.72 21.33 36.30
CA SER A 55 11.91 22.58 37.05
C SER A 55 10.85 23.67 36.90
N ILE A 56 9.88 23.70 37.83
CA ILE A 56 9.22 24.95 38.27
C ILE A 56 9.90 25.41 39.56
N TYR A 57 11.13 25.84 39.42
CA TYR A 57 11.96 26.61 40.37
C TYR A 57 12.97 27.30 39.43
N PHE A 58 13.11 28.61 39.29
CA PHE A 58 13.10 29.77 40.20
C PHE A 58 12.50 30.96 39.40
N GLU A 59 12.12 32.12 39.95
CA GLU A 59 13.03 33.12 40.49
C GLU A 59 12.26 34.19 41.28
N ASP A 60 12.94 34.66 42.31
CA ASP A 60 12.57 35.69 43.25
C ASP A 60 12.20 37.01 42.56
N GLU A 61 11.17 37.69 43.07
CA GLU A 61 11.06 39.13 42.92
C GLU A 61 10.76 39.75 44.29
N ASP A 62 11.84 39.85 45.04
CA ASP A 62 12.10 40.89 46.02
C ASP A 62 11.95 42.29 45.40
N ALA A 63 10.71 42.73 45.20
CA ALA A 63 10.40 44.13 44.88
C ALA A 63 9.76 44.81 46.10
N SER A 64 10.62 45.47 46.87
CA SER A 64 10.34 46.50 47.86
C SER A 64 9.32 47.56 47.40
N VAL A 65 8.26 47.83 48.19
CA VAL A 65 7.84 49.13 48.79
C VAL A 65 6.81 48.84 49.88
#